data_AF-A0A0F9MQF5-F1
#
_entry.id   AF-A0A0F9MQF5-F1
#
_cell.length_a   1.000
_cell.length_b   1.000
_cell.length_c   1.000
_cell.angle_alpha   90.00
_cell.angle_beta   90.00
_cell.angle_gamma   90.00
#
_symmetry.space_group_name_H-M   'P 1'
#
loop_
_entity.id
_entity.type
_entity.pdbx_description
1 polymer ?
#
loop_
_entity_poly.entity_id
_entity_poly.type
_entity_poly.pdbx_seq_one_letter_code
_entity_poly.pdbx_strand_id
1 'polypeptide(L)'
;MVVETKVKVGGLWRTITAPEVKVSGVWRAVQTIEVKSGGVWREVFALAGGPATSAAADGDANLRFGNVCYAGAQFQLDGSEWEYTNSGGLTQTGVGGDQIWMDTGPNSAIWIERIVTAGSWNSLDPGAGRHVMSTTRSFRIVRSTAGIFTVTGYFKFWDAASGGSLLQQTASATWTAERENF
;
A
#
# COMPACT_ATOMS: atom_id res chain seq x y z
N MET A 1 3.57 -26.74 1.36
CA MET A 1 4.91 -27.33 1.15
C MET A 1 5.88 -26.17 1.01
N VAL A 2 6.81 -25.99 1.95
CA VAL A 2 7.82 -24.92 1.86
C VAL A 2 8.94 -25.44 0.97
N VAL A 3 9.13 -24.85 -0.20
CA VAL A 3 10.24 -25.18 -1.09
C VAL A 3 11.47 -24.44 -0.57
N GLU A 4 12.38 -25.18 0.07
CA GLU A 4 13.65 -24.61 0.53
C GLU A 4 14.64 -24.52 -0.63
N THR A 5 15.15 -23.32 -0.91
CA THR A 5 16.18 -23.11 -1.92
C THR A 5 17.56 -23.35 -1.30
N LYS A 6 18.32 -24.31 -1.85
CA LYS A 6 19.63 -24.70 -1.31
C LYS A 6 20.68 -24.80 -2.42
N VAL A 7 21.92 -24.52 -2.08
CA VAL A 7 23.10 -24.70 -2.93
C VAL A 7 24.11 -25.62 -2.25
N LYS A 8 24.78 -26.47 -3.03
CA LYS A 8 25.84 -27.34 -2.53
C LYS A 8 27.19 -26.64 -2.69
N VAL A 9 27.86 -26.37 -1.57
CA VAL A 9 29.18 -25.72 -1.54
C VAL A 9 30.14 -26.58 -0.72
N GLY A 10 31.20 -27.07 -1.35
CA GLY A 10 32.20 -27.92 -0.67
C GLY A 10 31.60 -29.20 -0.09
N GLY A 11 30.62 -29.81 -0.79
CA GLY A 11 29.96 -31.04 -0.33
C GLY A 11 28.78 -30.84 0.62
N LEU A 12 28.63 -29.64 1.20
CA LEU A 12 27.57 -29.32 2.16
C LEU A 12 26.44 -28.55 1.48
N TRP A 13 25.20 -28.89 1.85
CA TRP A 13 24.02 -28.12 1.47
C TRP A 13 23.89 -26.88 2.36
N ARG A 14 23.73 -25.71 1.73
CA ARG A 14 23.54 -24.43 2.39
C ARG A 14 22.23 -23.81 1.90
N THR A 15 21.45 -23.25 2.82
CA THR A 15 20.22 -22.54 2.48
C THR A 15 20.54 -21.19 1.84
N ILE A 16 19.83 -20.87 0.76
CA ILE A 16 19.86 -19.57 0.11
C ILE A 16 18.66 -18.77 0.63
N THR A 17 18.91 -17.65 1.29
CA THR A 17 17.88 -16.76 1.84
C THR A 17 17.64 -15.53 0.97
N ALA A 18 18.66 -15.04 0.27
CA ALA A 18 18.59 -13.87 -0.59
C ALA A 18 19.56 -14.02 -1.78
N PRO A 19 19.09 -14.52 -2.94
CA PRO A 19 19.91 -14.53 -4.15
C PRO A 19 20.09 -13.10 -4.70
N GLU A 20 21.30 -12.82 -5.18
CA GLU A 20 21.66 -11.53 -5.78
C GLU A 20 22.37 -11.74 -7.12
N VAL A 21 22.23 -10.76 -8.01
CA VAL A 21 22.94 -10.69 -9.29
C VAL A 21 23.71 -9.38 -9.37
N LYS A 22 24.93 -9.44 -9.91
CA LYS A 22 25.77 -8.26 -10.12
C LYS A 22 25.51 -7.70 -11.52
N VAL A 23 24.95 -6.49 -11.59
CA VAL A 23 24.68 -5.77 -12.85
C VAL A 23 25.48 -4.49 -12.87
N SER A 24 26.37 -4.35 -13.84
CA SER A 24 27.24 -3.17 -14.02
C SER A 24 28.01 -2.80 -12.74
N GLY A 25 28.50 -3.81 -12.02
CA GLY A 25 29.29 -3.60 -10.79
C GLY A 25 28.47 -3.53 -9.50
N VAL A 26 27.14 -3.41 -9.58
CA VAL A 26 26.24 -3.25 -8.42
C VAL A 26 25.49 -4.54 -8.14
N TRP A 27 25.47 -4.98 -6.90
CA TRP A 27 24.65 -6.12 -6.45
C TRP A 27 23.17 -5.74 -6.38
N ARG A 28 22.31 -6.62 -6.87
CA ARG A 28 20.85 -6.44 -6.91
C ARG A 28 20.16 -7.71 -6.47
N ALA A 29 19.14 -7.59 -5.63
CA ALA A 29 18.33 -8.72 -5.21
C ALA A 29 17.57 -9.34 -6.41
N VAL A 30 17.50 -10.67 -6.43
CA VAL A 30 16.76 -11.44 -7.44
C VAL A 30 15.37 -11.75 -6.91
N GLN A 31 14.33 -11.22 -7.55
CA GLN A 31 12.93 -11.42 -7.13
C GLN A 31 12.40 -12.80 -7.56
N THR A 32 12.68 -13.18 -8.81
CA THR A 32 12.31 -14.47 -9.38
C THR A 32 13.48 -15.06 -10.17
N ILE A 33 13.57 -16.38 -10.18
CA ILE A 33 14.43 -17.15 -11.08
C ILE A 33 13.52 -18.08 -11.85
N GLU A 34 13.57 -17.96 -13.18
CA GLU A 34 12.86 -18.83 -14.10
C GLU A 34 13.87 -19.69 -14.88
N VAL A 35 13.48 -20.93 -15.16
CA VAL A 35 14.22 -21.82 -16.06
C VAL A 35 13.34 -22.18 -17.24
N LYS A 36 13.92 -22.20 -18.43
CA LYS A 36 13.24 -22.67 -19.63
C LYS A 36 13.35 -24.19 -19.71
N SER A 37 12.22 -24.89 -19.64
CA SER A 37 12.14 -26.35 -19.74
C SER A 37 11.09 -26.75 -20.76
N GLY A 38 11.50 -27.46 -21.81
CA GLY A 38 10.62 -27.86 -22.92
C GLY A 38 10.04 -26.66 -23.69
N GLY A 39 10.77 -25.56 -23.80
CA GLY A 39 10.31 -24.35 -24.48
C GLY A 39 9.46 -23.41 -23.60
N VAL A 40 9.04 -23.86 -22.42
CA VAL A 40 8.20 -23.10 -21.48
C VAL A 40 9.05 -22.55 -20.34
N TRP A 41 8.88 -21.28 -20.00
CA TRP A 41 9.47 -20.68 -18.80
C TRP A 41 8.73 -21.16 -17.55
N ARG A 42 9.49 -21.60 -16.55
CA ARG A 42 8.97 -22.12 -15.28
C ARG A 42 9.74 -21.48 -14.13
N GLU A 43 9.02 -20.95 -13.15
CA GLU A 43 9.62 -20.43 -11.93
C GLU A 43 10.24 -21.57 -11.09
N VAL A 44 11.45 -21.35 -10.60
CA VAL A 44 12.17 -22.28 -9.69
C VAL A 44 12.61 -21.63 -8.39
N PHE A 45 12.56 -20.30 -8.35
CA PHE A 45 12.72 -19.50 -7.15
C PHE A 45 11.82 -18.28 -7.30
N ALA A 46 10.99 -18.04 -6.30
CA ALA A 46 10.54 -16.70 -5.98
C ALA A 46 11.09 -16.39 -4.59
N LEU A 47 11.49 -15.14 -4.38
CA LEU A 47 11.80 -14.67 -3.04
C LEU A 47 10.49 -14.77 -2.25
N ALA A 48 10.40 -15.78 -1.38
CA ALA A 48 9.26 -15.92 -0.48
C ALA A 48 9.25 -14.67 0.42
N GLY A 49 8.35 -13.73 0.13
CA GLY A 49 8.20 -12.51 0.92
C GLY A 49 8.75 -11.23 0.29
N GLY A 50 8.56 -11.04 -1.02
CA GLY A 50 8.46 -9.67 -1.55
C GLY A 50 7.38 -8.86 -0.79
N PRO A 51 7.36 -7.53 -0.90
CA PRO A 51 6.32 -6.75 -0.25
C PRO A 51 4.94 -7.20 -0.74
N ALA A 52 4.02 -7.42 0.19
CA ALA A 52 2.63 -7.76 -0.11
C ALA A 52 1.72 -6.79 0.63
N THR A 53 0.60 -6.45 0.00
CA THR A 53 -0.36 -5.49 0.53
C THR A 53 -1.78 -6.02 0.38
N SER A 54 -2.62 -5.69 1.36
CA SER A 54 -4.03 -6.05 1.42
C SER A 54 -4.91 -4.87 1.85
N ALA A 55 -4.49 -3.64 1.51
CA ALA A 55 -5.19 -2.40 1.81
C ALA A 55 -6.68 -2.44 1.41
N ALA A 56 -7.54 -1.93 2.28
CA ALA A 56 -8.99 -1.92 2.04
C ALA A 56 -9.48 -0.57 1.51
N ALA A 57 -9.13 0.52 2.19
CA ALA A 57 -9.49 1.92 1.96
C ALA A 57 -10.84 2.06 1.24
N ASP A 58 -11.92 1.78 1.96
CA ASP A 58 -13.26 1.56 1.42
C ASP A 58 -14.16 2.80 1.44
N GLY A 59 -13.74 3.88 2.10
CA GLY A 59 -14.38 5.18 2.00
C GLY A 59 -15.32 5.46 3.15
N ASP A 60 -15.30 6.72 3.60
CA ASP A 60 -16.12 7.19 4.71
C ASP A 60 -17.19 8.18 4.27
N ALA A 61 -18.36 8.09 4.89
CA ALA A 61 -19.38 9.13 4.85
C ALA A 61 -19.57 9.77 6.24
N ASN A 62 -18.80 10.82 6.51
CA ASN A 62 -18.81 11.50 7.80
C ASN A 62 -19.68 12.75 7.79
N LEU A 63 -20.52 12.88 8.82
CA LEU A 63 -21.35 14.04 9.11
C LEU A 63 -20.98 14.64 10.47
N ARG A 64 -20.92 15.98 10.55
CA ARG A 64 -20.75 16.70 11.82
C ARG A 64 -21.51 18.02 11.86
N PHE A 65 -22.19 18.27 12.97
CA PHE A 65 -22.96 19.49 13.20
C PHE A 65 -22.13 20.59 13.86
N GLY A 66 -22.21 21.81 13.30
CA GLY A 66 -21.61 23.03 13.83
C GLY A 66 -20.08 23.08 13.85
N ASN A 67 -19.39 21.98 13.56
CA ASN A 67 -17.94 21.82 13.68
C ASN A 67 -17.31 21.35 12.37
N VAL A 68 -15.99 21.46 12.26
CA VAL A 68 -15.25 20.98 11.09
C VAL A 68 -15.39 19.46 10.97
N CYS A 69 -15.74 18.98 9.77
CA CYS A 69 -15.87 17.56 9.43
C CYS A 69 -14.68 17.08 8.59
N TYR A 70 -14.28 15.82 8.74
CA TYR A 70 -13.15 15.21 8.05
C TYR A 70 -13.53 13.82 7.53
N ALA A 71 -12.84 13.37 6.49
CA ALA A 71 -12.89 11.98 5.99
C ALA A 71 -11.62 11.68 5.20
N GLY A 72 -11.24 10.41 5.09
CA GLY A 72 -10.05 9.99 4.36
C GLY A 72 -9.37 8.77 4.97
N ALA A 73 -8.25 8.35 4.39
CA ALA A 73 -7.48 7.19 4.83
C ALA A 73 -6.03 7.57 5.20
N GLN A 74 -5.42 6.75 6.06
CA GLN A 74 -4.02 6.84 6.44
C GLN A 74 -3.38 5.45 6.48
N PHE A 75 -2.20 5.36 5.86
CA PHE A 75 -1.36 4.16 5.84
C PHE A 75 -0.11 4.41 6.68
N GLN A 76 0.02 3.70 7.79
CA GLN A 76 1.13 3.87 8.73
C GLN A 76 2.31 2.95 8.40
N LEU A 77 3.50 3.31 8.90
CA LEU A 77 4.73 2.57 8.64
C LEU A 77 4.78 1.18 9.29
N ASP A 78 3.98 0.97 10.33
CA ASP A 78 3.83 -0.32 11.00
C ASP A 78 2.92 -1.30 10.25
N GLY A 79 2.38 -0.90 9.09
CA GLY A 79 1.47 -1.70 8.29
C GLY A 79 0.01 -1.50 8.63
N SER A 80 -0.34 -0.68 9.63
CA SER A 80 -1.74 -0.44 10.01
C SER A 80 -2.42 0.58 9.09
N GLU A 81 -3.68 0.31 8.79
CA GLU A 81 -4.57 1.17 8.00
C GLU A 81 -5.60 1.85 8.90
N TRP A 82 -5.86 3.13 8.66
CA TRP A 82 -6.76 3.94 9.47
C TRP A 82 -7.64 4.83 8.60
N GLU A 83 -8.83 5.11 9.09
CA GLU A 83 -9.78 6.06 8.52
C GLU A 83 -9.98 7.27 9.44
N TYR A 84 -10.16 8.44 8.82
CA TYR A 84 -10.42 9.68 9.55
C TYR A 84 -11.88 9.72 9.99
N THR A 85 -12.10 9.84 11.29
CA THR A 85 -13.44 10.11 11.85
C THR A 85 -13.92 11.52 11.51
N ASN A 86 -15.21 11.79 11.69
CA ASN A 86 -15.80 13.12 11.52
C ASN A 86 -15.13 14.22 12.35
N SER A 87 -14.40 13.86 13.42
CA SER A 87 -13.70 14.80 14.31
C SER A 87 -12.25 15.09 13.92
N GLY A 88 -11.72 14.37 12.93
CA GLY A 88 -10.33 14.42 12.49
C GLY A 88 -9.41 13.48 13.25
N GLY A 89 -9.93 12.73 14.24
CA GLY A 89 -9.24 11.58 14.83
C GLY A 89 -9.18 10.39 13.87
N LEU A 90 -8.43 9.35 14.24
CA LEU A 90 -8.26 8.13 13.44
C LEU A 90 -8.98 6.96 14.10
N THR A 91 -9.62 6.12 13.31
CA THR A 91 -10.15 4.82 13.72
C THR A 91 -9.62 3.76 12.77
N GLN A 92 -9.31 2.58 13.28
CA GLN A 92 -8.81 1.52 12.43
C GLN A 92 -9.98 1.01 11.57
N THR A 93 -9.75 0.84 10.27
CA THR A 93 -10.79 0.39 9.36
C THR A 93 -11.22 -1.05 9.68
N GLY A 94 -12.51 -1.37 9.48
CA GLY A 94 -13.04 -2.74 9.59
C GLY A 94 -13.63 -3.17 10.95
N VAL A 95 -14.65 -4.03 10.88
CA VAL A 95 -15.24 -4.72 12.03
C VAL A 95 -14.28 -5.84 12.48
N GLY A 96 -13.48 -5.61 13.52
CA GLY A 96 -12.62 -6.64 14.12
C GLY A 96 -11.16 -6.28 14.39
N GLY A 97 -10.68 -5.08 14.02
CA GLY A 97 -9.37 -4.56 14.44
C GLY A 97 -8.14 -5.06 13.66
N ASP A 98 -8.32 -5.84 12.59
CA ASP A 98 -7.24 -6.45 11.81
C ASP A 98 -7.12 -5.87 10.39
N GLN A 99 -7.34 -4.57 10.18
CA GLN A 99 -6.98 -3.96 8.88
C GLN A 99 -5.54 -3.47 8.88
N ILE A 100 -4.75 -4.26 8.17
CA ILE A 100 -3.34 -4.10 7.91
C ILE A 100 -3.26 -3.85 6.39
N TRP A 101 -2.61 -2.78 5.94
CA TRP A 101 -2.40 -2.56 4.51
C TRP A 101 -1.16 -3.29 3.99
N MET A 102 -0.23 -3.66 4.87
CA MET A 102 1.04 -4.31 4.53
C MET A 102 1.16 -5.68 5.21
N ASP A 103 1.05 -6.75 4.42
CA ASP A 103 1.09 -8.13 4.92
C ASP A 103 2.52 -8.58 5.20
N THR A 104 3.47 -8.21 4.33
CA THR A 104 4.88 -8.61 4.42
C THR A 104 5.81 -7.56 3.81
N GLY A 105 7.10 -7.63 4.18
CA GLY A 105 8.17 -6.81 3.62
C GLY A 105 8.37 -5.47 4.33
N PRO A 106 9.45 -4.74 4.00
CA PRO A 106 9.67 -3.40 4.55
C PRO A 106 8.80 -2.36 3.82
N ASN A 107 8.21 -1.43 4.56
CA ASN A 107 7.42 -0.32 4.01
C ASN A 107 8.20 0.47 2.93
N SER A 108 9.50 0.65 3.09
CA SER A 108 10.35 1.36 2.13
C SER A 108 10.46 0.66 0.76
N ALA A 109 10.07 -0.61 0.66
CA ALA A 109 9.95 -1.34 -0.60
C ALA A 109 8.60 -1.14 -1.31
N ILE A 110 7.69 -0.35 -0.75
CA ILE A 110 6.36 -0.11 -1.32
C ILE A 110 6.22 1.35 -1.74
N TRP A 111 5.71 1.55 -2.95
CA TRP A 111 5.19 2.84 -3.39
C TRP A 111 3.67 2.82 -3.36
N ILE A 112 3.07 3.88 -2.84
CA ILE A 112 1.63 4.13 -2.93
C ILE A 112 1.36 5.22 -3.98
N GLU A 113 0.29 5.05 -4.74
CA GLU A 113 -0.20 6.04 -5.68
C GLU A 113 -1.71 6.18 -5.52
N ARG A 114 -2.17 7.42 -5.36
CA ARG A 114 -3.60 7.72 -5.39
C ARG A 114 -4.07 7.97 -6.82
N ILE A 115 -5.18 7.35 -7.20
CA ILE A 115 -5.90 7.65 -8.44
C ILE A 115 -7.19 8.36 -8.06
N VAL A 116 -7.34 9.62 -8.50
CA VAL A 116 -8.55 10.41 -8.26
C VAL A 116 -9.40 10.37 -9.53
N THR A 117 -10.63 9.90 -9.40
CA THR A 117 -11.60 9.80 -10.50
C THR A 117 -12.62 10.95 -10.45
N ALA A 118 -12.88 11.52 -9.27
CA ALA A 118 -13.69 12.73 -9.11
C ALA A 118 -13.31 13.51 -7.84
N GLY A 119 -13.50 14.83 -7.86
CA GLY A 119 -13.14 15.71 -6.74
C GLY A 119 -11.63 15.88 -6.57
N SER A 120 -11.19 16.24 -5.37
CA SER A 120 -9.77 16.38 -5.03
C SER A 120 -9.55 16.25 -3.52
N TRP A 121 -8.35 15.87 -3.10
CA TRP A 121 -7.96 15.95 -1.69
C TRP A 121 -7.66 17.42 -1.34
N ASN A 122 -8.24 17.95 -0.26
CA ASN A 122 -8.15 19.38 0.08
C ASN A 122 -7.53 19.68 1.46
N SER A 123 -7.11 18.67 2.22
CA SER A 123 -6.49 18.85 3.54
C SER A 123 -5.10 18.21 3.63
N LEU A 124 -5.00 16.91 3.41
CA LEU A 124 -3.73 16.18 3.38
C LEU A 124 -3.67 15.37 2.10
N ASP A 125 -2.61 15.57 1.34
CA ASP A 125 -2.36 14.84 0.09
C ASP A 125 -0.85 14.90 -0.22
N PRO A 126 -0.15 13.76 -0.29
CA PRO A 126 1.22 13.69 -0.79
C PRO A 126 1.36 14.16 -2.25
N GLY A 127 0.26 14.25 -2.99
CA GLY A 127 0.22 14.67 -4.39
C GLY A 127 0.08 13.49 -5.35
N ALA A 128 0.02 13.80 -6.66
CA ALA A 128 -0.07 12.78 -7.70
C ALA A 128 1.23 11.98 -7.86
N GLY A 129 1.13 10.81 -8.49
CA GLY A 129 2.26 9.92 -8.76
C GLY A 129 2.56 8.95 -7.61
N ARG A 130 3.65 8.20 -7.78
CA ARG A 130 4.10 7.16 -6.86
C ARG A 130 4.95 7.76 -5.74
N HIS A 131 4.59 7.46 -4.50
CA HIS A 131 5.29 7.92 -3.30
C HIS A 131 5.80 6.74 -2.50
N VAL A 132 7.07 6.78 -2.11
CA VAL A 132 7.63 5.75 -1.23
C VAL A 132 7.00 5.79 0.15
N MET A 133 6.69 4.63 0.71
CA MET A 133 6.19 4.44 2.06
C MET A 133 7.33 4.51 3.09
N SER A 134 8.16 5.56 3.02
CA SER A 134 9.20 5.87 4.02
C SER A 134 8.70 6.80 5.14
N THR A 135 7.49 7.34 4.99
CA THR A 135 6.75 8.10 6.01
C THR A 135 5.29 7.68 5.96
N THR A 136 4.54 7.88 7.05
CA THR A 136 3.08 7.75 7.05
C THR A 136 2.46 8.56 5.92
N ARG A 137 1.50 7.98 5.20
CA ARG A 137 0.80 8.65 4.10
C ARG A 137 -0.65 8.86 4.47
N SER A 138 -1.08 10.11 4.45
CA SER A 138 -2.42 10.53 4.82
C SER A 138 -3.09 11.19 3.63
N PHE A 139 -4.31 10.77 3.34
CA PHE A 139 -5.17 11.36 2.32
C PHE A 139 -6.43 11.81 3.05
N ARG A 140 -6.66 13.12 3.11
CA ARG A 140 -7.75 13.68 3.92
C ARG A 140 -8.45 14.82 3.21
N ILE A 141 -9.76 14.78 3.25
CA ILE A 141 -10.62 15.92 2.96
C ILE A 141 -11.13 16.55 4.26
N VAL A 142 -11.40 17.85 4.19
CA VAL A 142 -11.95 18.65 5.30
C VAL A 142 -13.09 19.52 4.79
N ARG A 143 -14.11 19.66 5.63
CA ARG A 143 -15.20 20.61 5.44
C ARG A 143 -15.34 21.52 6.65
N SER A 144 -14.89 22.77 6.48
CA SER A 144 -14.91 23.81 7.53
C SER A 144 -16.11 24.74 7.44
N THR A 145 -16.92 24.71 6.38
CA THR A 145 -18.14 25.51 6.18
C THR A 145 -19.33 24.62 5.86
N ALA A 146 -20.56 25.12 6.01
CA ALA A 146 -21.75 24.31 5.71
C ALA A 146 -21.71 23.70 4.30
N GLY A 147 -22.18 22.47 4.17
CA GLY A 147 -22.25 21.72 2.92
C GLY A 147 -21.35 20.49 2.90
N ILE A 148 -21.20 19.94 1.71
CA ILE A 148 -20.54 18.65 1.47
C ILE A 148 -19.25 18.86 0.69
N PHE A 149 -18.21 18.10 1.03
CA PHE A 149 -17.02 17.96 0.20
C PHE A 149 -16.74 16.47 -0.03
N THR A 150 -16.46 16.07 -1.27
CA THR A 150 -16.22 14.68 -1.64
C THR A 150 -14.98 14.52 -2.50
N VAL A 151 -14.35 13.34 -2.39
CA VAL A 151 -13.35 12.84 -3.33
C VAL A 151 -13.62 11.38 -3.60
N THR A 152 -13.50 10.97 -4.86
CA THR A 152 -13.64 9.56 -5.29
C THR A 152 -12.36 9.11 -5.97
N GLY A 153 -11.93 7.91 -5.66
CA GLY A 153 -10.67 7.37 -6.16
C GLY A 153 -10.36 5.99 -5.59
N TYR A 154 -9.13 5.55 -5.82
CA TYR A 154 -8.58 4.31 -5.27
C TYR A 154 -7.07 4.42 -5.13
N PHE A 155 -6.47 3.45 -4.41
CA PHE A 155 -5.03 3.40 -4.21
C PHE A 155 -4.41 2.23 -4.98
N LYS A 156 -3.22 2.46 -5.51
CA LYS A 156 -2.35 1.42 -6.08
C LYS A 156 -1.11 1.30 -5.23
N PHE A 157 -0.71 0.07 -4.97
CA PHE A 157 0.51 -0.29 -4.27
C PHE A 157 1.45 -0.97 -5.24
N TRP A 158 2.71 -0.53 -5.26
CA TRP A 158 3.71 -0.98 -6.20
C TRP A 158 4.96 -1.44 -5.47
N ASP A 159 5.60 -2.46 -6.00
CA ASP A 159 6.91 -2.91 -5.51
C ASP A 159 8.01 -1.99 -6.05
N ALA A 160 8.60 -1.22 -5.15
CA ALA A 160 9.69 -0.30 -5.45
C ALA A 160 10.96 -1.05 -5.89
N ALA A 161 11.20 -2.25 -5.37
CA ALA A 161 12.43 -3.01 -5.61
C ALA A 161 12.47 -3.64 -7.01
N SER A 162 11.31 -4.05 -7.56
CA SER A 162 11.20 -4.56 -8.94
C SER A 162 11.11 -3.47 -10.01
N GLY A 163 11.18 -2.19 -9.63
CA GLY A 163 11.02 -1.07 -10.58
C GLY A 163 9.55 -0.70 -10.84
N GLY A 164 8.64 -1.09 -9.95
CA GLY A 164 7.25 -0.64 -9.95
C GLY A 164 6.25 -1.63 -10.52
N SER A 165 6.41 -2.93 -10.23
CA SER A 165 5.36 -3.93 -10.47
C SER A 165 4.15 -3.64 -9.56
N LEU A 166 2.93 -3.82 -10.05
CA LEU A 166 1.73 -3.60 -9.25
C LEU A 166 1.58 -4.75 -8.24
N LEU A 167 1.50 -4.43 -6.96
CA LEU A 167 1.21 -5.38 -5.88
C LEU A 167 -0.29 -5.54 -5.68
N GLN A 168 -0.99 -4.41 -5.59
CA GLN A 168 -2.42 -4.37 -5.29
C GLN A 168 -3.05 -3.09 -5.82
N GLN A 169 -4.35 -3.16 -6.06
CA GLN A 169 -5.21 -2.00 -6.25
C GLN A 169 -6.45 -2.16 -5.35
N THR A 170 -6.81 -1.12 -4.61
CA THR A 170 -8.06 -1.10 -3.82
C THR A 170 -9.27 -0.96 -4.74
N ALA A 171 -10.46 -1.21 -4.20
CA ALA A 171 -11.69 -0.81 -4.88
C ALA A 171 -11.76 0.74 -4.99
N SER A 172 -12.55 1.22 -5.94
CA SER A 172 -12.89 2.65 -5.97
C SER A 172 -13.84 2.96 -4.82
N ALA A 173 -13.50 4.00 -4.06
CA ALA A 173 -14.22 4.44 -2.87
C ALA A 173 -14.46 5.96 -2.93
N THR A 174 -15.43 6.43 -2.16
CA THR A 174 -15.77 7.85 -2.01
C THR A 174 -15.64 8.26 -0.56
N TRP A 175 -14.84 9.28 -0.29
CA TRP A 175 -14.75 9.92 1.02
C TRP A 175 -15.58 11.20 1.01
N THR A 176 -16.41 11.37 2.03
CA THR A 176 -17.36 12.47 2.19
C THR A 176 -17.21 13.11 3.56
N ALA A 177 -16.96 14.41 3.57
CA ALA A 177 -16.99 15.23 4.77
C ALA A 177 -18.13 16.24 4.65
N GLU A 178 -19.17 16.05 5.45
CA GLU A 178 -20.33 16.93 5.53
C GLU A 178 -20.36 17.71 6.83
N ARG A 179 -20.51 19.02 6.70
CA ARG A 179 -20.75 19.92 7.83
C ARG A 179 -22.13 20.54 7.68
N GLU A 180 -22.98 20.36 8.68
CA GLU A 180 -24.27 21.05 8.76
C GLU A 180 -24.22 22.22 9.76
N ASN A 181 -25.01 23.25 9.47
CA ASN A 181 -25.27 24.33 10.42
C ASN A 181 -26.34 23.87 11.42
N PHE A 182 -26.26 24.41 12.64
CA PHE A 182 -27.37 24.34 13.59
C PHE A 182 -28.44 25.37 13.26
#